data_AF-A0A369T8B0-F1
#
_entry.id   AF-A0A369T8B0-F1
#
_cell.length_a   1.000
_cell.length_b   1.000
_cell.length_c   1.000
_cell.angle_alpha   90.00
_cell.angle_beta   90.00
_cell.angle_gamma   90.00
#
_symmetry.space_group_name_H-M   'P 1'
#
loop_
_entity.id
_entity.type
_entity.pdbx_description
1 polymer ?
#
loop_
_entity_poly.entity_id
_entity_poly.type
_entity_poly.pdbx_seq_one_letter_code
_entity_poly.pdbx_strand_id
1 'polypeptide(L)'
;MSEEADTPRPADDGEPEGWAGFAAPDDGAGILVPLSAIILKAGEPLAEHARERAMQRYGDYGVAQDILGGNALFALRDDRNARGAIAACLGGIARLTQSRCFVVTATMRGQGIDCLVERLDRHETPPDTLGAVRARLAELLKIPAKGITPGELVASKKDGQKGQGDGA
;
A
#
# COMPACT_ATOMS: atom_id res chain seq x y z
N MET A 1 -15.15 -47.37 8.55
CA MET A 1 -15.75 -46.06 8.26
C MET A 1 -14.61 -45.07 8.31
N SER A 2 -14.12 -44.64 7.15
CA SER A 2 -13.00 -43.70 7.07
C SER A 2 -13.61 -42.30 7.13
N GLU A 3 -13.37 -41.60 8.23
CA GLU A 3 -13.58 -40.15 8.30
C GLU A 3 -12.58 -39.50 7.34
N GLU A 4 -13.04 -39.10 6.16
CA GLU A 4 -12.30 -38.17 5.33
C GLU A 4 -12.26 -36.83 6.07
N ALA A 5 -11.05 -36.43 6.47
CA ALA A 5 -10.80 -35.11 7.02
C ALA A 5 -11.18 -34.07 5.96
N ASP A 6 -12.30 -33.38 6.20
CA ASP A 6 -12.71 -32.18 5.50
C ASP A 6 -11.60 -31.15 5.66
N THR A 7 -10.71 -31.10 4.67
CA THR A 7 -9.61 -30.15 4.65
C THR A 7 -10.26 -28.81 4.32
N PRO A 8 -10.24 -27.81 5.21
CA PRO A 8 -10.87 -26.54 4.91
C PRO A 8 -10.27 -26.01 3.61
N ARG A 9 -11.12 -25.83 2.59
CA ARG A 9 -10.70 -25.12 1.38
C ARG A 9 -10.12 -23.78 1.83
N PRO A 10 -9.00 -23.33 1.24
CA PRO A 10 -8.59 -21.94 1.42
C PRO A 10 -9.83 -21.09 1.12
N ALA A 11 -10.12 -20.14 2.03
CA ALA A 11 -11.22 -19.20 1.83
C ALA A 11 -11.12 -18.68 0.39
N ASP A 12 -12.24 -18.68 -0.31
CA ASP A 12 -12.36 -18.05 -1.61
C ASP A 12 -12.03 -16.57 -1.40
N ASP A 13 -10.74 -16.24 -1.53
CA ASP A 13 -10.19 -14.89 -1.49
C ASP A 13 -10.70 -14.24 -2.78
N GLY A 14 -12.00 -13.90 -2.80
CA GLY A 14 -12.72 -13.51 -4.01
C GLY A 14 -11.95 -12.46 -4.82
N GLU A 15 -12.21 -12.45 -6.13
CA GLU A 15 -11.49 -11.59 -7.06
C GLU A 15 -11.35 -10.15 -6.52
N PRO A 16 -10.16 -9.55 -6.61
CA PRO A 16 -9.93 -8.24 -6.03
C PRO A 16 -10.88 -7.21 -6.62
N GLU A 17 -11.58 -6.47 -5.76
CA GLU A 17 -12.48 -5.38 -6.16
C GLU A 17 -11.72 -4.18 -6.76
N GLY A 18 -10.39 -4.20 -6.67
CA GLY A 18 -9.49 -3.22 -7.25
C GLY A 18 -8.07 -3.38 -6.75
N TRP A 19 -7.24 -2.35 -6.98
CA TRP A 19 -5.82 -2.37 -6.71
C TRP A 19 -5.36 -1.07 -6.07
N ALA A 20 -4.47 -1.19 -5.09
CA ALA A 20 -3.81 -0.08 -4.43
C ALA A 20 -2.30 -0.23 -4.49
N GLY A 21 -1.58 0.86 -4.73
CA GLY A 21 -0.13 0.92 -4.60
C GLY A 21 0.27 1.74 -3.38
N PHE A 22 1.33 1.34 -2.69
CA PHE A 22 2.02 2.19 -1.74
C PHE A 22 3.47 2.37 -2.17
N ALA A 23 3.91 3.61 -2.28
CA ALA A 23 5.27 3.99 -2.65
C ALA A 23 5.90 4.84 -1.53
N ALA A 24 7.10 4.45 -1.11
CA ALA A 24 8.01 5.26 -0.32
C ALA A 24 9.28 5.53 -1.14
N PRO A 25 9.30 6.55 -2.01
CA PRO A 25 10.42 6.80 -2.92
C PRO A 25 11.75 7.04 -2.20
N ASP A 26 11.74 7.70 -1.04
CA ASP A 26 12.94 7.99 -0.24
C ASP A 26 13.62 6.72 0.28
N ASP A 27 12.80 5.71 0.61
CA ASP A 27 13.23 4.37 1.01
C ASP A 27 13.51 3.48 -0.21
N GLY A 28 13.13 3.92 -1.40
CA GLY A 28 13.19 3.16 -2.64
C GLY A 28 12.35 1.89 -2.57
N ALA A 29 11.24 1.90 -1.84
CA ALA A 29 10.45 0.71 -1.57
C ALA A 29 8.95 0.96 -1.79
N GLY A 30 8.22 -0.10 -2.12
CA GLY A 30 6.78 -0.03 -2.26
C GLY A 30 6.13 -1.39 -2.40
N ILE A 31 4.80 -1.41 -2.41
CA ILE A 31 4.01 -2.63 -2.48
C ILE A 31 2.77 -2.40 -3.33
N LEU A 32 2.41 -3.41 -4.10
CA LEU A 32 1.17 -3.49 -4.85
C LEU A 32 0.21 -4.41 -4.11
N VAL A 33 -0.97 -3.93 -3.77
CA VAL A 33 -1.92 -4.62 -2.89
C VAL A 33 -3.26 -4.83 -3.61
N PRO A 34 -3.75 -6.08 -3.70
CA PRO A 34 -5.11 -6.35 -4.14
C PRO A 34 -6.11 -5.86 -3.09
N LEU A 35 -7.12 -5.08 -3.48
CA LEU A 35 -8.18 -4.63 -2.56
C LEU A 35 -9.29 -5.68 -2.49
N SER A 36 -8.98 -6.84 -1.90
CA SER A 36 -9.99 -7.87 -1.61
C SER A 36 -10.90 -7.47 -0.45
N ALA A 37 -12.05 -8.13 -0.31
CA ALA A 37 -12.97 -7.92 0.80
C ALA A 37 -12.30 -8.03 2.18
N ILE A 38 -11.32 -8.93 2.33
CA ILE A 38 -10.55 -9.11 3.58
C ILE A 38 -9.75 -7.85 3.90
N ILE A 39 -9.04 -7.28 2.92
CA ILE A 39 -8.22 -6.08 3.11
C ILE A 39 -9.11 -4.86 3.40
N LEU A 40 -10.23 -4.77 2.71
CA LEU A 40 -11.22 -3.70 2.91
C LEU A 40 -11.91 -3.76 4.26
N LYS A 41 -12.10 -4.96 4.81
CA LYS A 41 -12.61 -5.19 6.16
C LYS A 41 -11.54 -4.91 7.21
N ALA A 42 -10.29 -5.33 6.98
CA ALA A 42 -9.17 -5.05 7.88
C ALA A 42 -8.89 -3.54 8.02
N GLY A 43 -9.09 -2.78 6.94
CA GLY A 43 -8.89 -1.34 6.93
C GLY A 43 -10.04 -0.50 7.49
N GLU A 44 -11.23 -1.06 7.65
CA GLU A 44 -12.42 -0.36 8.15
C GLU A 44 -12.23 0.27 9.54
N PRO A 45 -11.78 -0.48 10.58
CA PRO A 45 -11.53 0.13 11.89
C PRO A 45 -10.40 1.16 11.86
N LEU A 46 -9.41 1.00 10.98
CA LEU A 46 -8.32 1.98 10.81
C LEU A 46 -8.84 3.28 10.21
N ALA A 47 -9.74 3.21 9.23
CA ALA A 47 -10.38 4.38 8.63
C ALA A 47 -11.24 5.15 9.63
N GLU A 48 -12.01 4.44 10.45
CA GLU A 48 -12.81 5.05 11.52
C GLU A 48 -11.91 5.76 12.53
N HIS A 49 -10.90 5.06 13.06
CA HIS A 49 -9.96 5.64 14.02
C HIS A 49 -9.18 6.83 13.44
N ALA A 50 -8.77 6.76 12.17
CA ALA A 50 -8.10 7.87 11.51
C ALA A 50 -9.02 9.09 11.34
N ARG A 51 -10.32 8.89 11.03
CA ARG A 51 -11.32 9.98 10.97
C ARG A 51 -11.53 10.64 12.32
N GLU A 52 -11.71 9.85 13.37
CA GLU A 52 -11.88 10.36 14.73
C GLU A 52 -10.68 11.22 15.13
N ARG A 53 -9.47 10.69 14.92
CA ARG A 53 -8.24 11.40 15.25
C ARG A 53 -8.04 12.66 14.41
N ALA A 54 -8.37 12.60 13.13
CA ALA A 54 -8.28 13.75 12.23
C ALA A 54 -9.23 14.87 12.69
N MET A 55 -10.47 14.51 13.02
CA MET A 55 -11.47 15.46 13.52
C MET A 55 -11.05 16.06 14.88
N GLN A 56 -10.60 15.23 15.82
CA GLN A 56 -10.19 15.70 17.16
C GLN A 56 -8.98 16.63 17.14
N ARG A 57 -8.02 16.38 16.24
CA ARG A 57 -6.73 17.08 16.25
C ARG A 57 -6.63 18.22 15.24
N TYR A 58 -7.32 18.10 14.11
CA TYR A 58 -7.20 19.04 12.99
C TYR A 58 -8.54 19.65 12.57
N GLY A 59 -9.68 19.12 13.05
CA GLY A 59 -11.01 19.58 12.63
C GLY A 59 -11.33 19.32 11.17
N ASP A 60 -10.57 18.44 10.50
CA ASP A 60 -10.69 18.15 9.07
C ASP A 60 -10.51 16.65 8.79
N TYR A 61 -11.50 16.05 8.14
CA TYR A 61 -11.47 14.65 7.73
C TYR A 61 -10.47 14.36 6.60
N GLY A 62 -10.04 15.38 5.84
CA GLY A 62 -9.05 15.25 4.77
C GLY A 62 -7.72 14.65 5.25
N VAL A 63 -7.35 14.91 6.51
CA VAL A 63 -6.09 14.45 7.12
C VAL A 63 -6.11 12.96 7.50
N ALA A 64 -7.28 12.31 7.51
CA ALA A 64 -7.38 10.89 7.87
C ALA A 64 -6.58 9.98 6.91
N GLN A 65 -6.48 10.36 5.64
CA GLN A 65 -5.69 9.61 4.65
C GLN A 65 -4.18 9.75 4.92
N ASP A 66 -3.73 10.93 5.35
CA ASP A 66 -2.33 11.18 5.70
C ASP A 66 -1.90 10.38 6.93
N ILE A 67 -2.80 10.24 7.93
CA ILE A 67 -2.56 9.39 9.10
C ILE A 67 -2.31 7.94 8.67
N LEU A 68 -3.14 7.41 7.77
CA LEU A 68 -2.99 6.04 7.28
C LEU A 68 -1.77 5.88 6.37
N GLY A 69 -1.46 6.86 5.52
CA GLY A 69 -0.26 6.87 4.69
C GLY A 69 1.02 6.90 5.54
N GLY A 70 1.03 7.67 6.62
CA GLY A 70 2.13 7.70 7.59
C GLY A 70 2.29 6.38 8.34
N ASN A 71 1.19 5.78 8.80
CA ASN A 71 1.22 4.46 9.43
C ASN A 71 1.77 3.38 8.48
N ALA A 72 1.38 3.41 7.21
CA ALA A 72 1.92 2.51 6.19
C ALA A 72 3.44 2.73 5.98
N LEU A 73 3.91 3.97 5.98
CA LEU A 73 5.35 4.28 5.89
C LEU A 73 6.12 3.74 7.10
N PHE A 74 5.57 3.89 8.31
CA PHE A 74 6.21 3.35 9.51
C PHE A 74 6.23 1.82 9.49
N ALA A 75 5.13 1.17 9.13
CA ALA A 75 5.08 -0.29 8.98
C ALA A 75 6.13 -0.80 7.98
N LEU A 76 6.30 -0.10 6.85
CA LEU A 76 7.31 -0.42 5.85
C LEU A 76 8.75 -0.36 6.40
N ARG A 77 9.04 0.61 7.28
CA ARG A 77 10.38 0.84 7.85
C ARG A 77 10.70 -0.05 9.04
N ASP A 78 9.71 -0.36 9.86
CA ASP A 78 9.88 -1.12 11.10
C ASP A 78 10.03 -2.63 10.84
N ASP A 79 9.19 -3.20 9.96
CA ASP A 79 9.27 -4.60 9.57
C ASP A 79 8.79 -4.84 8.14
N ARG A 80 9.66 -5.37 7.27
CA ARG A 80 9.31 -5.75 5.89
C ARG A 80 8.27 -6.87 5.81
N ASN A 81 7.99 -7.56 6.92
CA ASN A 81 6.89 -8.52 7.06
C ASN A 81 5.56 -7.86 7.44
N ALA A 82 5.52 -6.57 7.76
CA ALA A 82 4.30 -5.81 8.07
C ALA A 82 3.44 -5.49 6.82
N ARG A 83 3.56 -6.30 5.76
CA ARG A 83 2.76 -6.18 4.53
C ARG A 83 1.26 -6.14 4.82
N GLY A 84 0.82 -6.94 5.81
CA GLY A 84 -0.56 -6.92 6.28
C GLY A 84 -0.99 -5.58 6.88
N ALA A 85 -0.12 -4.90 7.61
CA ALA A 85 -0.40 -3.58 8.17
C ALA A 85 -0.48 -2.51 7.07
N ILE A 86 0.43 -2.55 6.09
CA ILE A 86 0.38 -1.66 4.92
C ILE A 86 -0.91 -1.91 4.13
N ALA A 87 -1.24 -3.18 3.87
CA ALA A 87 -2.45 -3.57 3.17
C ALA A 87 -3.71 -3.08 3.90
N ALA A 88 -3.79 -3.25 5.22
CA ALA A 88 -4.90 -2.75 6.02
C ALA A 88 -5.01 -1.21 5.96
N CYS A 89 -3.88 -0.48 6.01
CA CYS A 89 -3.89 0.98 5.84
C CYS A 89 -4.42 1.39 4.47
N LEU A 90 -4.00 0.70 3.39
CA LEU A 90 -4.53 0.93 2.05
C LEU A 90 -6.02 0.58 1.95
N GLY A 91 -6.46 -0.51 2.59
CA GLY A 91 -7.89 -0.83 2.72
C GLY A 91 -8.67 0.30 3.40
N GLY A 92 -8.10 0.92 4.43
CA GLY A 92 -8.69 2.07 5.12
C GLY A 92 -8.76 3.30 4.20
N ILE A 93 -7.69 3.60 3.48
CA ILE A 93 -7.66 4.70 2.50
C ILE A 93 -8.70 4.46 1.39
N ALA A 94 -8.88 3.23 0.92
CA ALA A 94 -9.92 2.88 -0.04
C ALA A 94 -11.33 3.19 0.50
N ARG A 95 -11.59 2.91 1.80
CA ARG A 95 -12.86 3.27 2.47
C ARG A 95 -13.04 4.78 2.60
N LEU A 96 -11.98 5.51 2.91
CA LEU A 96 -12.01 6.97 3.07
C LEU A 96 -12.28 7.70 1.75
N THR A 97 -11.61 7.25 0.69
CA THR A 97 -11.63 7.87 -0.65
C THR A 97 -12.76 7.36 -1.53
N GLN A 98 -13.38 6.25 -1.15
CA GLN A 98 -14.31 5.48 -1.97
C GLN A 98 -13.70 5.08 -3.34
N SER A 99 -12.37 4.99 -3.42
CA SER A 99 -11.67 4.56 -4.64
C SER A 99 -11.15 3.14 -4.49
N ARG A 100 -11.17 2.41 -5.60
CA ARG A 100 -10.62 1.05 -5.74
C ARG A 100 -9.41 1.00 -6.66
N CYS A 101 -8.92 2.15 -7.15
CA CYS A 101 -7.79 2.22 -8.06
C CYS A 101 -6.96 3.46 -7.75
N PHE A 102 -5.93 3.31 -6.93
CA PHE A 102 -5.11 4.45 -6.48
C PHE A 102 -3.68 4.05 -6.10
N VAL A 103 -2.81 5.06 -6.04
CA VAL A 103 -1.47 4.92 -5.46
C VAL A 103 -1.30 5.95 -4.35
N VAL A 104 -0.76 5.51 -3.22
CA VAL A 104 -0.35 6.36 -2.10
C VAL A 104 1.15 6.55 -2.18
N THR A 105 1.59 7.80 -2.20
CA THR A 105 3.01 8.15 -2.09
C THR A 105 3.25 8.76 -0.71
N ALA A 106 4.22 8.24 0.04
CA ALA A 106 4.63 8.80 1.32
C ALA A 106 6.11 9.21 1.24
N THR A 107 6.39 10.48 1.53
CA THR A 107 7.75 11.05 1.53
C THR A 107 8.05 11.74 2.86
N MET A 108 9.30 11.73 3.27
CA MET A 108 9.74 12.47 4.45
C MET A 108 10.09 13.90 4.06
N ARG A 109 9.46 14.89 4.71
CA ARG A 109 9.84 16.30 4.58
C ARG A 109 10.25 16.85 5.95
N GLY A 110 11.57 16.88 6.18
CA GLY A 110 12.11 17.26 7.48
C GLY A 110 11.67 16.26 8.56
N GLN A 111 10.91 16.74 9.55
CA GLN A 111 10.33 15.89 10.61
C GLN A 111 8.89 15.42 10.30
N GLY A 112 8.31 15.85 9.18
CA GLY A 112 6.95 15.48 8.77
C GLY A 112 6.92 14.39 7.70
N ILE A 113 5.77 13.73 7.59
CA ILE A 113 5.44 12.84 6.48
C ILE A 113 4.46 13.58 5.57
N ASP A 114 4.77 13.64 4.29
CA ASP A 114 3.89 14.14 3.23
C ASP A 114 3.30 12.95 2.48
N CYS A 115 1.97 12.84 2.52
CA CYS A 115 1.21 11.75 1.91
C CYS A 115 0.34 12.27 0.78
N LEU A 116 0.40 11.60 -0.37
CA LEU A 116 -0.42 11.92 -1.54
C LEU A 116 -1.17 10.68 -1.98
N VAL A 117 -2.50 10.79 -2.08
CA VAL A 117 -3.35 9.75 -2.68
C VAL A 117 -3.71 10.14 -4.11
N GLU A 118 -3.19 9.41 -5.08
CA GLU A 118 -3.46 9.61 -6.50
C GLU A 118 -4.47 8.56 -6.99
N ARG A 119 -5.69 9.01 -7.31
CA ARG A 119 -6.74 8.17 -7.91
C ARG A 119 -6.54 8.01 -9.41
N LEU A 120 -6.59 6.77 -9.88
CA LEU A 120 -6.30 6.35 -11.26
C LEU A 120 -7.56 5.88 -12.02
N ASP A 121 -8.72 5.88 -11.38
CA ASP A 121 -10.04 5.50 -11.90
C ASP A 121 -10.70 6.56 -12.81
N ARG A 122 -9.91 7.43 -13.47
CA ARG A 122 -10.42 8.62 -14.16
C ARG A 122 -11.14 8.39 -15.51
N HIS A 123 -11.36 7.15 -15.95
CA HIS A 123 -11.96 6.87 -17.27
C HIS A 123 -13.09 5.81 -17.22
N GLU A 124 -14.12 6.03 -18.06
CA GLU A 124 -15.44 5.37 -18.09
C GLU A 124 -15.46 3.90 -18.57
N THR A 125 -14.30 3.30 -18.83
CA THR A 125 -14.16 1.86 -19.18
C THR A 125 -13.37 1.21 -18.07
N PRO A 126 -13.72 0.01 -17.56
CA PRO A 126 -12.97 -0.61 -16.46
C PRO A 126 -11.52 -0.75 -16.92
N PRO A 127 -10.60 0.07 -16.40
CA PRO A 127 -9.24 0.02 -16.86
C PRO A 127 -8.67 -1.33 -16.41
N ASP A 128 -7.60 -1.78 -17.05
CA ASP A 128 -6.68 -2.69 -16.39
C ASP A 128 -6.15 -1.98 -15.12
N THR A 129 -6.90 -2.08 -14.02
CA THR A 129 -6.66 -1.37 -12.75
C THR A 129 -5.34 -1.82 -12.15
N LEU A 130 -5.04 -3.12 -12.27
CA LEU A 130 -3.75 -3.69 -11.95
C LEU A 130 -2.63 -3.04 -12.76
N GLY A 131 -2.76 -3.01 -14.09
CA GLY A 131 -1.80 -2.40 -14.99
C GLY A 131 -1.55 -0.92 -14.70
N ALA A 132 -2.61 -0.16 -14.45
CA ALA A 132 -2.53 1.27 -14.12
C ALA A 132 -1.76 1.52 -12.82
N VAL A 133 -2.15 0.84 -11.72
CA VAL A 133 -1.50 0.98 -10.42
C VAL A 133 -0.05 0.50 -10.48
N ARG A 134 0.20 -0.63 -11.16
CA ARG A 134 1.55 -1.18 -11.35
C ARG A 134 2.44 -0.25 -12.14
N ALA A 135 1.95 0.31 -13.26
CA ALA A 135 2.71 1.26 -14.08
C ALA A 135 3.07 2.52 -13.28
N ARG A 136 2.11 3.05 -12.51
CA ARG A 136 2.34 4.22 -11.68
C ARG A 136 3.33 3.95 -10.55
N LEU A 137 3.22 2.80 -9.89
CA LEU A 137 4.17 2.39 -8.85
C LEU A 137 5.58 2.21 -9.41
N ALA A 138 5.70 1.63 -10.60
CA ALA A 138 6.97 1.45 -11.32
C ALA A 138 7.66 2.78 -11.63
N GLU A 139 6.89 3.78 -12.09
CA GLU A 139 7.38 5.13 -12.34
C GLU A 139 7.92 5.79 -11.06
N LEU A 140 7.13 5.76 -9.98
CA LEU A 140 7.49 6.37 -8.69
C LEU A 140 8.75 5.73 -8.08
N LEU A 141 8.90 4.41 -8.22
CA LEU A 141 10.03 3.65 -7.69
C LEU A 141 11.22 3.55 -8.66
N LYS A 142 11.08 4.03 -9.89
CA LYS A 142 12.08 3.93 -10.97
C LYS A 142 12.56 2.49 -11.22
N ILE A 143 11.61 1.55 -11.25
CA ILE A 143 11.86 0.12 -11.52
C ILE A 143 10.98 -0.38 -12.67
N PRO A 144 11.31 -1.51 -13.32
CA PRO A 144 10.45 -2.09 -14.34
C PRO A 144 9.12 -2.58 -13.75
N ALA A 145 8.00 -2.26 -14.39
CA ALA A 145 6.66 -2.71 -13.96
C ALA A 145 6.55 -4.23 -13.82
N LYS A 146 7.25 -4.99 -14.68
CA LYS A 146 7.30 -6.46 -14.60
C LYS A 146 7.95 -7.00 -13.32
N GLY A 147 8.74 -6.18 -12.62
CA GLY A 147 9.36 -6.53 -11.34
C GLY A 147 8.47 -6.28 -10.12
N ILE A 148 7.22 -5.86 -10.32
CA ILE A 148 6.26 -5.59 -9.24
C ILE A 148 5.21 -6.69 -9.19
N THR A 149 5.35 -7.57 -8.21
CA THR A 149 4.39 -8.64 -7.93
C THR A 149 3.37 -8.19 -6.87
N PRO A 150 2.07 -8.45 -7.04
CA PRO A 150 1.07 -8.31 -5.99
C PRO A 150 1.49 -8.96 -4.66
N GLY A 151 1.32 -8.23 -3.54
CA GLY A 151 1.62 -8.72 -2.20
C GLY A 151 3.10 -8.83 -1.85
N GLU A 152 4.00 -8.55 -2.79
CA GLU A 152 5.44 -8.54 -2.55
C GLU A 152 5.94 -7.12 -2.34
N LEU A 153 6.80 -6.99 -1.32
CA LEU A 153 7.52 -5.75 -1.14
C LEU A 153 8.60 -5.65 -2.20
N VAL A 154 8.56 -4.54 -2.95
CA VAL A 154 9.54 -4.22 -3.97
C VAL A 154 10.51 -3.21 -3.38
N ALA A 155 11.80 -3.46 -3.55
CA ALA A 155 12.85 -2.51 -3.19
C ALA A 155 13.68 -2.24 -4.46
N SER A 156 13.81 -0.98 -4.85
CA SER A 156 14.84 -0.56 -5.80
C SER A 156 16.19 -0.95 -5.18
N LYS A 157 17.02 -1.65 -5.95
CA LYS A 157 18.42 -1.83 -5.55
C LYS A 157 19.00 -0.42 -5.47
N LYS A 158 19.20 0.11 -4.26
CA LYS A 158 20.15 1.21 -4.09
C LYS A 158 21.47 0.64 -4.60
N ASP A 159 21.98 1.22 -5.69
CA ASP A 159 23.33 0.93 -6.17
C ASP A 159 24.26 0.91 -4.97
N GLY A 160 25.00 -0.18 -4.86
CA GLY A 160 25.87 -0.44 -3.73
C GLY A 160 26.78 0.76 -3.50
N GLN A 161 26.77 1.26 -2.27
CA GLN A 161 27.90 2.02 -1.78
C GLN A 161 29.09 1.07 -1.74
N LYS A 162 29.81 0.99 -2.87
CA LYS A 162 31.21 0.55 -2.93
C LYS A 162 31.99 1.49 -2.01
N GLY A 163 32.21 1.06 -0.77
CA GLY A 163 33.35 1.49 0.03
C GLY A 163 34.54 0.64 -0.38
N GLN A 164 35.28 1.10 -1.38
CA GLN A 164 36.63 0.65 -1.71
C GLN A 164 37.62 1.38 -0.79
N GLY A 165 38.64 0.66 -0.33
CA GLY A 165 39.73 1.16 0.51
C GLY A 165 40.38 -0.04 1.20
N ASP A 166 41.02 -0.92 0.45
CA ASP A 166 42.45 -0.91 0.07
C ASP A 166 43.39 -1.33 1.20
N GLY A 167 44.36 -2.14 0.81
CA GLY A 167 45.16 -2.97 1.68
C GLY A 167 46.23 -2.25 2.47
N ALA A 168 46.66 -2.93 3.54
CA ALA A 168 48.03 -3.30 3.81
C ALA A 168 48.02 -4.49 4.78
#